data_AF-A0AAV2MSX6-F1
#
_entry.id   AF-A0AAV2MSX6-F1
#
_cell.length_a   1.000
_cell.length_b   1.000
_cell.length_c   1.000
_cell.angle_alpha   90.00
_cell.angle_beta   90.00
_cell.angle_gamma   90.00
#
_symmetry.space_group_name_H-M   'P 1'
#
loop_
_entity.id
_entity.type
_entity.pdbx_description
1 polymer ?
#
loop_
_entity_poly.entity_id
_entity_poly.type
_entity_poly.pdbx_seq_one_letter_code
_entity_poly.pdbx_strand_id
1 'polypeptide(L)'
;MDVSSLLSSLPPRPAQPITAQLSYLSALIGSCPDDALLPALSKVEKILTDCDWRLSSANQSTEQECRSLSRALIGCCSLPLACDDVSAVEESEYAVIRPRVIAVSRALIPLLRGLGHERGGGGAEGEGGGAEGGGGRVSERILFAVAPDICVFAVTHFQEAPWSSSSSRAAAQELMRALLEAGPWTDSAHLLVGESRARGILGEILDLIQPQLNKELMFRSEALKLVFSWVLLQVTRPALQPHLPRLLPPSLLLTDHYRPENCILGVRCLHHIVLHTAAADLRQLNRAEVVYQAVFRLLYNNQPQITQCVLSCLMDLLLVLEKSPSSADPSLSCAGPPHYRRVTSRHDDVLRFVLTQMEAEHKLELRRIYAAALPPLVDRCGIAVCRHMKRLQRVILGYLELSDPPHETSRVQTLRTLNRTLQTAWPRVEKRSWEQILRAVLRLLVDVSSDLDLNASVKQEIFDQSAASIRLLDACSDKRVQCLLLQVDSRHCSPEVLQLLHSVT
;
A
#
# COMPACT_ATOMS: atom_id res chain seq x y z
N MET A 1 32.68 -32.35 -18.07
CA MET A 1 33.90 -31.62 -17.66
C MET A 1 33.96 -31.69 -16.15
N ASP A 2 35.07 -32.15 -15.59
CA ASP A 2 35.18 -32.32 -14.13
C ASP A 2 35.07 -30.98 -13.40
N VAL A 3 34.24 -30.95 -12.36
CA VAL A 3 34.05 -29.77 -11.48
C VAL A 3 35.40 -29.26 -10.93
N SER A 4 36.33 -30.18 -10.68
CA SER A 4 37.70 -29.88 -10.27
C SER A 4 38.53 -29.19 -11.36
N SER A 5 38.32 -29.46 -12.65
CA SER A 5 39.07 -28.79 -13.74
C SER A 5 38.56 -27.38 -14.01
N LEU A 6 37.24 -27.15 -13.91
CA LEU A 6 36.64 -25.81 -13.97
C LEU A 6 37.12 -24.94 -12.80
N LEU A 7 37.11 -25.47 -11.57
CA LEU A 7 37.54 -24.75 -10.37
C LEU A 7 39.07 -24.55 -10.29
N SER A 8 39.88 -25.41 -10.92
CA SER A 8 41.35 -25.27 -10.98
C SER A 8 41.86 -24.42 -12.14
N SER A 9 41.02 -24.16 -13.16
CA SER A 9 41.36 -23.27 -14.30
C SER A 9 41.34 -21.77 -13.98
N LEU A 10 40.93 -21.39 -12.76
CA LEU A 10 40.93 -20.00 -12.32
C LEU A 10 42.37 -19.52 -12.04
N PRO A 11 42.85 -18.45 -12.72
CA PRO A 11 44.21 -17.99 -12.55
C PRO A 11 44.45 -17.45 -11.12
N PRO A 12 45.62 -17.72 -10.52
CA PRO A 12 46.02 -17.07 -9.29
C PRO A 12 46.60 -15.69 -9.63
N ARG A 13 46.02 -14.62 -9.05
CA ARG A 13 46.60 -13.26 -8.92
C ARG A 13 46.65 -12.33 -10.15
N PRO A 14 46.73 -11.00 -9.92
CA PRO A 14 46.17 -9.97 -10.78
C PRO A 14 47.21 -9.51 -11.81
N ALA A 15 47.11 -9.99 -13.04
CA ALA A 15 47.88 -9.46 -14.16
C ALA A 15 47.00 -9.18 -15.40
N GLN A 16 45.70 -9.45 -15.29
CA GLN A 16 44.73 -9.24 -16.38
C GLN A 16 43.91 -7.99 -16.12
N PRO A 17 43.51 -7.25 -17.18
CA PRO A 17 42.59 -6.14 -17.02
C PRO A 17 41.28 -6.62 -16.38
N ILE A 18 40.70 -5.80 -15.50
CA ILE A 18 39.46 -6.09 -14.76
C ILE A 18 38.36 -6.60 -15.70
N THR A 19 38.32 -6.06 -16.93
CA THR A 19 37.37 -6.45 -17.97
C THR A 19 37.40 -7.94 -18.31
N ALA A 20 38.60 -8.47 -18.58
CA ALA A 20 38.81 -9.87 -18.92
C ALA A 20 38.45 -10.81 -17.75
N GLN A 21 38.70 -10.35 -16.52
CA GLN A 21 38.32 -11.09 -15.31
C GLN A 21 36.80 -11.14 -15.16
N LEU A 22 36.10 -10.01 -15.31
CA LEU A 22 34.63 -9.96 -15.23
C LEU A 22 33.95 -10.82 -16.30
N SER A 23 34.44 -10.77 -17.55
CA SER A 23 33.91 -11.60 -18.64
C SER A 23 34.12 -13.09 -18.37
N TYR A 24 35.29 -13.47 -17.84
CA TYR A 24 35.59 -14.85 -17.50
C TYR A 24 34.70 -15.35 -16.36
N LEU A 25 34.50 -14.56 -15.31
CA LEU A 25 33.61 -14.90 -14.19
C LEU A 25 32.16 -15.08 -14.67
N SER A 26 31.67 -14.20 -15.54
CA SER A 26 30.33 -14.33 -16.12
C SER A 26 30.18 -15.62 -16.94
N ALA A 27 31.20 -15.98 -17.74
CA ALA A 27 31.20 -17.22 -18.53
C ALA A 27 31.28 -18.48 -17.66
N LEU A 28 32.07 -18.43 -16.58
CA LEU A 28 32.21 -19.50 -15.60
C LEU A 28 30.87 -19.79 -14.92
N ILE A 29 30.16 -18.75 -14.46
CA ILE A 29 28.85 -18.88 -13.82
C ILE A 29 27.83 -19.48 -14.80
N GLY A 30 27.80 -18.99 -16.04
CA GLY A 30 26.86 -19.48 -17.07
C GLY A 30 27.11 -20.94 -17.50
N SER A 31 28.30 -21.48 -17.28
CA SER A 31 28.69 -22.84 -17.68
C SER A 31 28.74 -23.83 -16.50
N CYS A 32 28.41 -23.38 -15.29
CA CYS A 32 28.56 -24.17 -14.07
C CYS A 32 27.36 -25.10 -13.85
N PRO A 33 27.55 -26.42 -13.60
CA PRO A 33 26.45 -27.30 -13.21
C PRO A 33 25.93 -26.95 -11.81
N ASP A 34 24.66 -27.24 -11.54
CA ASP A 34 23.96 -26.86 -10.29
C ASP A 34 24.70 -27.31 -9.01
N ASP A 35 25.31 -28.50 -9.02
CA ASP A 35 26.05 -29.06 -7.88
C ASP A 35 27.34 -28.30 -7.55
N ALA A 36 27.94 -27.63 -8.55
CA ALA A 36 29.18 -26.88 -8.42
C ALA A 36 28.95 -25.36 -8.22
N LEU A 37 27.69 -24.92 -8.26
CA LEU A 37 27.35 -23.51 -8.31
C LEU A 37 27.65 -22.79 -7.00
N LEU A 38 27.31 -23.37 -5.84
CA LEU A 38 27.63 -22.79 -4.52
C LEU A 38 29.15 -22.62 -4.28
N PRO A 39 30.01 -23.63 -4.50
CA PRO A 39 31.46 -23.44 -4.35
C PRO A 39 32.02 -22.45 -5.38
N ALA A 40 31.50 -22.43 -6.61
CA ALA A 40 31.86 -21.42 -7.60
C ALA A 40 31.54 -20.00 -7.12
N LEU A 41 30.33 -19.75 -6.61
CA LEU A 41 29.92 -18.45 -6.06
C LEU A 41 30.81 -18.00 -4.89
N SER A 42 31.17 -18.90 -3.99
CA SER A 42 32.09 -18.58 -2.88
C SER A 42 33.49 -18.20 -3.35
N LYS A 43 33.93 -18.74 -4.50
CA LYS A 43 35.21 -18.39 -5.12
C LYS A 43 35.13 -17.07 -5.88
N VAL A 44 34.00 -16.79 -6.54
CA VAL A 44 33.70 -15.49 -7.14
C VAL A 44 33.71 -14.38 -6.08
N GLU A 45 33.09 -14.62 -4.92
CA GLU A 45 33.11 -13.70 -3.76
C GLU A 45 34.55 -13.35 -3.34
N LYS A 46 35.41 -14.37 -3.16
CA LYS A 46 36.83 -14.15 -2.81
C LYS A 46 37.57 -13.34 -3.86
N ILE A 47 37.38 -13.66 -5.14
CA ILE A 47 38.04 -12.95 -6.25
C ILE A 47 37.60 -11.49 -6.28
N LEU A 48 36.30 -11.20 -6.17
CA LEU A 48 35.79 -9.82 -6.18
C LEU A 48 36.23 -9.02 -4.94
N THR A 49 36.47 -9.69 -3.82
CA THR A 49 37.02 -9.08 -2.60
C THR A 49 38.50 -8.74 -2.76
N ASP A 50 39.26 -9.59 -3.43
CA ASP A 50 40.71 -9.44 -3.66
C ASP A 50 41.03 -8.61 -4.94
N CYS A 51 40.02 -8.20 -5.71
CA CYS A 51 40.19 -7.42 -6.94
C CYS A 51 40.62 -5.97 -6.65
N ASP A 52 41.67 -5.51 -7.34
CA ASP A 52 42.05 -4.09 -7.36
C ASP A 52 41.10 -3.32 -8.29
N TRP A 53 40.09 -2.65 -7.73
CA TRP A 53 39.02 -1.91 -8.45
C TRP A 53 39.47 -0.62 -9.17
N ARG A 54 40.73 -0.53 -9.61
CA ARG A 54 41.27 0.66 -10.30
C ARG A 54 40.74 0.73 -11.74
N LEU A 55 39.63 1.42 -11.94
CA LEU A 55 38.99 1.61 -13.24
C LEU A 55 39.73 2.70 -14.04
N SER A 56 40.80 2.31 -14.74
CA SER A 56 41.77 3.23 -15.37
C SER A 56 41.26 4.01 -16.59
N SER A 57 40.10 3.67 -17.17
CA SER A 57 39.39 4.53 -18.16
C SER A 57 38.01 3.97 -18.50
N ALA A 58 37.01 4.84 -18.69
CA ALA A 58 35.64 4.47 -19.06
C ALA A 58 35.57 3.85 -20.47
N ASN A 59 35.52 2.53 -20.55
CA ASN A 59 35.14 1.85 -21.79
C ASN A 59 33.72 1.30 -21.62
N GLN A 60 32.86 1.44 -22.64
CA GLN A 60 31.54 0.78 -22.67
C GLN A 60 31.63 -0.73 -22.37
N SER A 61 32.78 -1.35 -22.62
CA SER A 61 33.11 -2.74 -22.27
C SER A 61 32.99 -3.03 -20.77
N THR A 62 33.55 -2.19 -19.89
CA THR A 62 33.53 -2.44 -18.44
C THR A 62 32.12 -2.37 -17.86
N GLU A 63 31.32 -1.41 -18.34
CA GLU A 63 29.90 -1.28 -17.96
C GLU A 63 29.11 -2.52 -18.38
N GLN A 64 29.32 -2.98 -19.62
CA GLN A 64 28.63 -4.15 -20.15
C GLN A 64 29.03 -5.43 -19.42
N GLU A 65 30.31 -5.62 -19.11
CA GLU A 65 30.80 -6.81 -18.41
C GLU A 65 30.34 -6.85 -16.95
N CYS A 66 30.32 -5.70 -16.24
CA CYS A 66 29.72 -5.61 -14.91
C CYS A 66 28.23 -5.96 -14.94
N ARG A 67 27.47 -5.47 -15.92
CA ARG A 67 26.06 -5.84 -16.13
C ARG A 67 25.90 -7.32 -16.46
N SER A 68 26.77 -7.88 -17.30
CA SER A 68 26.73 -9.30 -17.64
C SER A 68 27.00 -10.18 -16.42
N LEU A 69 28.00 -9.83 -15.61
CA LEU A 69 28.32 -10.53 -14.38
C LEU A 69 27.18 -10.44 -13.36
N SER A 70 26.61 -9.25 -13.14
CA SER A 70 25.50 -9.09 -12.20
C SER A 70 24.29 -9.90 -12.63
N ARG A 71 23.93 -9.88 -13.92
CA ARG A 71 22.82 -10.68 -14.46
C ARG A 71 23.09 -12.18 -14.41
N ALA A 72 24.32 -12.62 -14.65
CA ALA A 72 24.69 -14.02 -14.51
C ALA A 72 24.54 -14.49 -13.06
N LEU A 73 25.03 -13.70 -12.09
CA LEU A 73 24.88 -13.98 -10.66
C LEU A 73 23.41 -14.02 -10.23
N ILE A 74 22.62 -13.01 -10.63
CA ILE A 74 21.19 -12.94 -10.32
C ILE A 74 20.44 -14.11 -10.99
N GLY A 75 20.81 -14.48 -12.21
CA GLY A 75 20.23 -15.60 -12.95
C GLY A 75 20.35 -16.94 -12.24
N CYS A 76 21.39 -17.14 -11.41
CA CYS A 76 21.52 -18.35 -10.58
C CYS A 76 20.39 -18.54 -9.55
N CYS A 77 19.68 -17.45 -9.24
CA CYS A 77 18.57 -17.42 -8.28
C CYS A 77 17.21 -17.22 -8.96
N SER A 78 17.11 -17.47 -10.27
CA SER A 78 15.84 -17.36 -10.99
C SER A 78 14.77 -18.22 -10.35
N LEU A 79 13.63 -17.60 -10.01
CA LEU A 79 12.51 -18.32 -9.43
C LEU A 79 11.78 -19.12 -10.51
N PRO A 80 11.34 -20.35 -10.22
CA PRO A 80 10.47 -21.12 -11.11
C PRO A 80 9.17 -20.37 -11.34
N LEU A 81 8.65 -20.48 -12.55
CA LEU A 81 7.33 -19.97 -12.89
C LEU A 81 6.28 -21.03 -12.58
N ALA A 82 5.18 -20.63 -11.96
CA ALA A 82 4.04 -21.54 -11.77
C ALA A 82 3.56 -22.05 -13.13
N CYS A 83 3.07 -23.31 -13.18
CA CYS A 83 2.48 -23.86 -14.40
C CYS A 83 1.29 -23.00 -14.86
N ASP A 84 0.42 -22.62 -13.91
CA ASP A 84 -0.76 -21.79 -14.11
C ASP A 84 -0.95 -20.83 -12.94
N ASP A 85 -1.84 -19.83 -13.09
CA ASP A 85 -2.14 -18.81 -12.07
C ASP A 85 -2.78 -19.36 -10.78
N VAL A 86 -3.19 -20.64 -10.79
CA VAL A 86 -3.86 -21.34 -9.68
C VAL A 86 -2.89 -22.20 -8.88
N SER A 87 -1.92 -22.81 -9.55
CA SER A 87 -1.01 -23.78 -8.94
C SER A 87 0.10 -23.06 -8.19
N ALA A 88 0.33 -23.44 -6.93
CA ALA A 88 1.51 -23.00 -6.20
C ALA A 88 2.72 -23.84 -6.64
N VAL A 89 3.88 -23.21 -6.71
CA VAL A 89 5.16 -23.91 -6.86
C VAL A 89 5.45 -24.71 -5.58
N GLU A 90 5.98 -25.92 -5.71
CA GLU A 90 6.34 -26.75 -4.56
C GLU A 90 7.48 -26.12 -3.73
N GLU A 91 7.42 -26.27 -2.41
CA GLU A 91 8.44 -25.72 -1.51
C GLU A 91 9.84 -26.33 -1.73
N SER A 92 9.89 -27.56 -2.25
CA SER A 92 11.11 -28.28 -2.62
C SER A 92 11.94 -27.51 -3.66
N GLU A 93 11.28 -26.87 -4.64
CA GLU A 93 11.95 -26.07 -5.68
C GLU A 93 12.60 -24.82 -5.10
N TYR A 94 12.01 -24.24 -4.06
CA TYR A 94 12.54 -23.07 -3.37
C TYR A 94 13.70 -23.39 -2.41
N ALA A 95 13.78 -24.62 -1.91
CA ALA A 95 14.82 -25.03 -0.96
C ALA A 95 16.23 -24.86 -1.55
N VAL A 96 16.38 -25.10 -2.85
CA VAL A 96 17.66 -24.96 -3.58
C VAL A 96 18.04 -23.49 -3.79
N ILE A 97 17.06 -22.59 -3.88
CA ILE A 97 17.27 -21.16 -4.20
C ILE A 97 17.74 -20.38 -2.97
N ARG A 98 17.18 -20.67 -1.79
CA ARG A 98 17.52 -19.98 -0.52
C ARG A 98 19.04 -19.87 -0.24
N PRO A 99 19.86 -20.94 -0.33
CA PRO A 99 21.30 -20.83 -0.13
C PRO A 99 22.03 -20.09 -1.27
N ARG A 100 21.54 -20.19 -2.51
CA ARG A 100 22.11 -19.46 -3.66
C ARG A 100 21.98 -17.94 -3.48
N VAL A 101 20.83 -17.48 -2.97
CA VAL A 101 20.58 -16.06 -2.67
C VAL A 101 21.61 -15.50 -1.71
N ILE A 102 21.98 -16.26 -0.67
CA ILE A 102 23.00 -15.84 0.30
C ILE A 102 24.36 -15.70 -0.39
N ALA A 103 24.76 -16.70 -1.17
CA ALA A 103 26.04 -16.70 -1.87
C ALA A 103 26.12 -15.59 -2.95
N VAL A 104 25.06 -15.36 -3.70
CA VAL A 104 24.96 -14.28 -4.69
C VAL A 104 24.99 -12.92 -4.02
N SER A 105 24.25 -12.73 -2.91
CA SER A 105 24.26 -11.47 -2.15
C SER A 105 25.67 -11.16 -1.64
N ARG A 106 26.38 -12.16 -1.10
CA ARG A 106 27.77 -12.01 -0.67
C ARG A 106 28.74 -11.71 -1.80
N ALA A 107 28.54 -12.27 -2.99
CA ALA A 107 29.38 -11.97 -4.16
C ALA A 107 29.13 -10.55 -4.71
N LEU A 108 27.88 -10.07 -4.66
CA LEU A 108 27.53 -8.73 -5.16
C LEU A 108 27.96 -7.60 -4.22
N ILE A 109 28.09 -7.84 -2.91
CA ILE A 109 28.50 -6.81 -1.94
C ILE A 109 29.92 -6.26 -2.22
N PRO A 110 30.98 -7.08 -2.41
CA PRO A 110 32.31 -6.60 -2.80
C PRO A 110 32.30 -5.83 -4.12
N LEU A 111 31.49 -6.25 -5.10
CA LEU A 111 31.31 -5.54 -6.36
C LEU A 111 30.79 -4.11 -6.12
N LEU A 112 29.76 -3.96 -5.29
CA LEU A 112 29.19 -2.65 -4.94
C LEU A 112 30.17 -1.78 -4.15
N ARG A 113 30.88 -2.37 -3.18
CA ARG A 113 31.89 -1.65 -2.38
C ARG A 113 33.05 -1.17 -3.25
N GLY A 114 33.49 -1.99 -4.20
CA GLY A 114 34.52 -1.61 -5.18
C GLY A 114 34.11 -0.42 -6.03
N LEU A 115 32.84 -0.37 -6.47
CA LEU A 115 32.28 0.74 -7.24
C LEU A 115 32.06 2.01 -6.38
N GLY A 116 31.80 1.88 -5.07
CA GLY A 116 31.55 3.01 -4.16
C GLY A 116 32.81 3.69 -3.59
N HIS A 117 33.91 2.95 -3.41
CA HIS A 117 35.11 3.43 -2.68
C HIS A 117 35.83 4.60 -3.39
N GLU A 118 35.69 4.76 -4.71
CA GLU A 118 36.32 5.87 -5.44
C GLU A 118 35.68 7.26 -5.15
N ARG A 119 34.58 7.31 -4.40
CA ARG A 119 33.91 8.57 -4.02
C ARG A 119 34.42 9.18 -2.71
N GLY A 120 34.98 8.37 -1.80
CA GLY A 120 35.41 8.82 -0.46
C GLY A 120 36.76 9.55 -0.39
N GLY A 121 37.52 9.61 -1.49
CA GLY A 121 38.87 10.20 -1.53
C GLY A 121 38.94 11.69 -1.90
N GLY A 122 37.82 12.33 -2.23
CA GLY A 122 37.79 13.71 -2.76
C GLY A 122 37.06 14.68 -1.84
N GLY A 123 37.59 14.90 -0.63
CA GLY A 123 37.08 15.88 0.33
C GLY A 123 38.13 16.93 0.68
N ALA A 124 38.36 17.90 -0.21
CA ALA A 124 38.87 19.22 0.15
C ALA A 124 38.52 20.21 -0.97
N GLU A 125 37.99 21.35 -0.57
CA GLU A 125 37.62 22.50 -1.40
C GLU A 125 38.73 22.89 -2.37
N GLY A 126 38.35 23.16 -3.62
CA GLY A 126 39.28 23.62 -4.65
C GLY A 126 38.55 24.01 -5.92
N GLU A 127 38.09 25.26 -5.98
CA GLU A 127 37.84 25.93 -7.26
C GLU A 127 39.15 25.95 -8.06
N GLY A 128 39.23 25.15 -9.13
CA GLY A 128 40.38 25.14 -10.02
C GLY A 128 40.30 24.02 -11.03
N GLY A 129 40.13 24.36 -12.32
CA GLY A 129 40.01 23.38 -13.40
C GLY A 129 41.28 22.58 -13.67
N GLY A 130 41.10 21.34 -14.14
CA GLY A 130 42.18 20.56 -14.76
C GLY A 130 42.13 19.04 -14.48
N ALA A 131 41.45 18.30 -15.35
CA ALA A 131 41.79 16.95 -15.83
C ALA A 131 42.02 15.72 -14.90
N GLU A 132 41.93 15.77 -13.57
CA GLU A 132 42.16 14.58 -12.71
C GLU A 132 40.90 14.03 -11.97
N GLY A 133 39.69 14.35 -12.43
CA GLY A 133 38.41 13.91 -11.84
C GLY A 133 37.68 12.77 -12.56
N GLY A 134 38.40 11.96 -13.34
CA GLY A 134 37.80 10.98 -14.28
C GLY A 134 37.17 9.74 -13.62
N GLY A 135 37.89 9.07 -12.72
CA GLY A 135 37.51 7.74 -12.17
C GLY A 135 36.16 7.71 -11.45
N GLY A 136 35.91 8.69 -10.56
CA GLY A 136 34.66 8.76 -9.79
C GLY A 136 33.39 8.83 -10.65
N ARG A 137 33.44 9.48 -11.83
CA ARG A 137 32.30 9.54 -12.76
C ARG A 137 32.08 8.24 -13.53
N VAL A 138 33.11 7.41 -13.68
CA VAL A 138 33.02 6.10 -14.36
C VAL A 138 32.38 5.09 -13.43
N SER A 139 32.88 5.01 -12.20
CA SER A 139 32.38 4.12 -11.15
C SER A 139 30.91 4.41 -10.85
N GLU A 140 30.52 5.69 -10.83
CA GLU A 140 29.13 6.12 -10.71
C GLU A 140 28.26 5.63 -11.89
N ARG A 141 28.71 5.80 -13.15
CA ARG A 141 27.97 5.31 -14.33
C ARG A 141 27.76 3.80 -14.31
N ILE A 142 28.79 3.03 -13.96
CA ILE A 142 28.71 1.56 -13.86
C ILE A 142 27.78 1.15 -12.70
N LEU A 143 27.82 1.87 -11.58
CA LEU A 143 26.89 1.63 -10.47
C LEU A 143 25.44 1.85 -10.91
N PHE A 144 25.13 2.98 -11.56
CA PHE A 144 23.81 3.24 -12.11
C PHE A 144 23.37 2.19 -13.13
N ALA A 145 24.30 1.66 -13.91
CA ALA A 145 24.05 0.63 -14.91
C ALA A 145 23.64 -0.73 -14.32
N VAL A 146 24.13 -1.06 -13.13
CA VAL A 146 23.93 -2.37 -12.47
C VAL A 146 22.90 -2.31 -11.34
N ALA A 147 22.70 -1.14 -10.74
CA ALA A 147 21.77 -0.91 -9.63
C ALA A 147 20.33 -1.38 -9.88
N PRO A 148 19.71 -1.21 -11.07
CA PRO A 148 18.36 -1.70 -11.33
C PRO A 148 18.21 -3.21 -11.14
N ASP A 149 19.12 -4.00 -11.74
CA ASP A 149 19.10 -5.46 -11.67
C ASP A 149 19.31 -5.94 -10.22
N ILE A 150 20.29 -5.36 -9.52
CA ILE A 150 20.59 -5.68 -8.11
C ILE A 150 19.43 -5.29 -7.19
N CYS A 151 18.80 -4.13 -7.41
CA CYS A 151 17.66 -3.67 -6.63
C CYS A 151 16.47 -4.63 -6.76
N VAL A 152 16.12 -5.02 -8.00
CA VAL A 152 15.04 -5.99 -8.26
C VAL A 152 15.32 -7.32 -7.58
N PHE A 153 16.56 -7.82 -7.67
CA PHE A 153 16.97 -9.05 -6.99
C PHE A 153 16.85 -8.94 -5.46
N ALA A 154 17.40 -7.88 -4.86
CA ALA A 154 17.32 -7.68 -3.41
C ALA A 154 15.86 -7.61 -2.94
N VAL A 155 15.01 -6.84 -3.63
CA VAL A 155 13.56 -6.71 -3.34
C VAL A 155 12.81 -8.02 -3.43
N THR A 156 13.19 -8.86 -4.39
CA THR A 156 12.59 -10.19 -4.56
C THR A 156 12.84 -11.07 -3.34
N HIS A 157 14.00 -10.94 -2.68
CA HIS A 157 14.45 -11.88 -1.65
C HIS A 157 14.44 -11.34 -0.21
N PHE A 158 14.32 -10.03 0.02
CA PHE A 158 14.22 -9.51 1.39
C PHE A 158 12.81 -9.56 1.98
N GLN A 159 11.77 -9.66 1.14
CA GLN A 159 10.38 -9.73 1.58
C GLN A 159 10.03 -11.13 2.13
N GLU A 160 9.01 -11.21 2.98
CA GLU A 160 8.50 -12.50 3.45
C GLU A 160 7.70 -13.18 2.35
N ALA A 161 8.25 -14.28 1.83
CA ALA A 161 7.73 -15.01 0.70
C ALA A 161 8.12 -16.50 0.80
N PRO A 162 7.40 -17.42 0.12
CA PRO A 162 7.67 -18.87 0.21
C PRO A 162 9.10 -19.25 -0.25
N TRP A 163 9.70 -18.46 -1.15
CA TRP A 163 11.07 -18.66 -1.62
C TRP A 163 12.17 -18.04 -0.73
N SER A 164 11.79 -17.45 0.40
CA SER A 164 12.73 -16.75 1.30
C SER A 164 12.86 -17.46 2.64
N SER A 165 14.04 -17.38 3.27
CA SER A 165 14.30 -17.78 4.66
C SER A 165 14.76 -16.58 5.48
N SER A 166 14.75 -16.67 6.81
CA SER A 166 15.29 -15.59 7.67
C SER A 166 16.73 -15.21 7.29
N SER A 167 17.57 -16.20 6.98
CA SER A 167 18.96 -15.99 6.56
C SER A 167 19.08 -15.39 5.16
N SER A 168 18.28 -15.84 4.19
CA SER A 168 18.32 -15.27 2.84
C SER A 168 17.78 -13.83 2.82
N ARG A 169 16.75 -13.54 3.63
CA ARG A 169 16.21 -12.18 3.81
C ARG A 169 17.26 -11.26 4.41
N ALA A 170 17.97 -11.69 5.46
CA ALA A 170 19.03 -10.91 6.07
C ALA A 170 20.14 -10.56 5.06
N ALA A 171 20.57 -11.53 4.25
CA ALA A 171 21.57 -11.32 3.20
C ALA A 171 21.09 -10.35 2.11
N ALA A 172 19.83 -10.47 1.65
CA ALA A 172 19.26 -9.55 0.67
C ALA A 172 19.08 -8.12 1.23
N GLN A 173 18.76 -7.97 2.51
CA GLN A 173 18.74 -6.66 3.18
C GLN A 173 20.13 -6.05 3.29
N GLU A 174 21.15 -6.87 3.60
CA GLU A 174 22.55 -6.42 3.63
C GLU A 174 23.01 -5.96 2.24
N LEU A 175 22.66 -6.70 1.19
CA LEU A 175 22.90 -6.29 -0.19
C LEU A 175 22.22 -4.95 -0.54
N MET A 176 20.96 -4.76 -0.13
CA MET A 176 20.26 -3.48 -0.32
C MET A 176 20.97 -2.32 0.41
N ARG A 177 21.45 -2.54 1.64
CA ARG A 177 22.23 -1.52 2.37
C ARG A 177 23.54 -1.20 1.66
N ALA A 178 24.27 -2.22 1.20
CA ALA A 178 25.50 -2.03 0.44
C ALA A 178 25.26 -1.26 -0.87
N LEU A 179 24.11 -1.46 -1.53
CA LEU A 179 23.74 -0.70 -2.72
C LEU A 179 23.51 0.78 -2.41
N LEU A 180 22.81 1.09 -1.30
CA LEU A 180 22.59 2.46 -0.85
C LEU A 180 23.92 3.14 -0.48
N GLU A 181 24.77 2.46 0.28
CA GLU A 181 26.10 2.94 0.69
C GLU A 181 27.05 3.18 -0.48
N ALA A 182 26.96 2.37 -1.54
CA ALA A 182 27.80 2.51 -2.72
C ALA A 182 27.46 3.76 -3.56
N GLY A 183 26.21 4.23 -3.50
CA GLY A 183 25.71 5.34 -4.32
C GLY A 183 25.40 6.62 -3.55
N PRO A 184 24.83 7.63 -4.22
CA PRO A 184 24.41 8.90 -3.61
C PRO A 184 23.09 8.81 -2.82
N TRP A 185 22.59 7.62 -2.53
CA TRP A 185 21.24 7.41 -2.03
C TRP A 185 21.20 7.26 -0.51
N THR A 186 20.16 7.82 0.10
CA THR A 186 19.94 7.80 1.55
C THR A 186 19.02 6.67 1.97
N ASP A 187 18.00 6.41 1.16
CA ASP A 187 16.99 5.38 1.37
C ASP A 187 16.50 4.82 0.03
N SER A 188 15.61 3.82 0.11
CA SER A 188 15.04 3.18 -1.07
C SER A 188 14.18 4.12 -1.93
N ALA A 189 13.55 5.14 -1.33
CA ALA A 189 12.77 6.12 -2.09
C ALA A 189 13.69 7.04 -2.90
N HIS A 190 14.77 7.52 -2.29
CA HIS A 190 15.81 8.32 -2.94
C HIS A 190 16.55 7.52 -4.02
N LEU A 191 16.78 6.21 -3.82
CA LEU A 191 17.30 5.32 -4.87
C LEU A 191 16.43 5.35 -6.15
N LEU A 192 15.12 5.20 -5.99
CA LEU A 192 14.19 5.12 -7.11
C LEU A 192 13.97 6.47 -7.77
N VAL A 193 13.73 7.51 -6.98
CA VAL A 193 13.32 8.83 -7.47
C VAL A 193 14.51 9.71 -7.85
N GLY A 194 15.61 9.60 -7.11
CA GLY A 194 16.72 10.55 -7.19
C GLY A 194 16.38 11.91 -6.57
N GLU A 195 17.35 12.82 -6.59
CA GLU A 195 17.18 14.23 -6.23
C GLU A 195 17.56 15.11 -7.44
N SER A 196 17.34 16.43 -7.38
CA SER A 196 17.68 17.36 -8.49
C SER A 196 19.11 17.23 -9.03
N ARG A 197 20.05 16.65 -8.26
CA ARG A 197 21.44 16.41 -8.66
C ARG A 197 21.77 14.92 -8.88
N ALA A 198 20.94 13.99 -8.44
CA ALA A 198 21.19 12.54 -8.50
C ALA A 198 20.08 11.86 -9.30
N ARG A 199 20.44 11.15 -10.37
CA ARG A 199 19.48 10.44 -11.21
C ARG A 199 18.81 9.31 -10.42
N GLY A 200 17.50 9.13 -10.53
CA GLY A 200 16.80 7.97 -9.99
C GLY A 200 16.85 6.77 -10.95
N ILE A 201 16.76 5.55 -10.42
CA ILE A 201 16.76 4.31 -11.23
C ILE A 201 15.36 3.78 -11.57
N LEU A 202 14.29 4.47 -11.18
CA LEU A 202 12.91 4.02 -11.41
C LEU A 202 12.61 3.70 -12.87
N GLY A 203 13.01 4.56 -13.80
CA GLY A 203 12.79 4.34 -15.23
C GLY A 203 13.41 3.03 -15.73
N GLU A 204 14.64 2.76 -15.31
CA GLU A 204 15.40 1.57 -15.71
C GLU A 204 14.84 0.30 -15.07
N ILE A 205 14.41 0.36 -13.81
CA ILE A 205 13.70 -0.76 -13.17
C ILE A 205 12.39 -1.05 -13.91
N LEU A 206 11.62 0.00 -14.23
CA LEU A 206 10.40 -0.18 -15.00
C LEU A 206 10.69 -0.80 -16.36
N ASP A 207 11.79 -0.44 -17.04
CA ASP A 207 12.16 -1.03 -18.33
C ASP A 207 12.48 -2.53 -18.21
N LEU A 208 13.06 -2.96 -17.08
CA LEU A 208 13.31 -4.37 -16.79
C LEU A 208 12.03 -5.18 -16.52
N ILE A 209 11.10 -4.62 -15.74
CA ILE A 209 9.91 -5.35 -15.30
C ILE A 209 8.71 -5.23 -16.26
N GLN A 210 8.58 -4.13 -17.01
CA GLN A 210 7.41 -3.86 -17.87
C GLN A 210 7.07 -5.00 -18.84
N PRO A 211 8.04 -5.64 -19.54
CA PRO A 211 7.73 -6.73 -20.47
C PRO A 211 7.06 -7.93 -19.80
N GLN A 212 7.29 -8.10 -18.49
CA GLN A 212 6.76 -9.17 -17.68
C GLN A 212 5.43 -8.80 -16.99
N LEU A 213 5.07 -7.51 -16.94
CA LEU A 213 3.81 -7.01 -16.35
C LEU A 213 2.62 -7.16 -17.30
N ASN A 214 2.50 -8.32 -17.93
CA ASN A 214 1.31 -8.72 -18.70
C ASN A 214 0.47 -9.72 -17.89
N LYS A 215 -0.76 -9.97 -18.35
CA LYS A 215 -1.71 -10.83 -17.64
C LYS A 215 -1.16 -12.24 -17.35
N GLU A 216 -0.36 -12.80 -18.26
CA GLU A 216 0.12 -14.17 -18.14
C GLU A 216 1.32 -14.28 -17.20
N LEU A 217 2.33 -13.45 -17.37
CA LEU A 217 3.58 -13.54 -16.61
C LEU A 217 3.45 -12.98 -15.19
N MET A 218 2.62 -11.94 -15.00
CA MET A 218 2.41 -11.31 -13.70
C MET A 218 1.77 -12.26 -12.68
N PHE A 219 0.90 -13.17 -13.13
CA PHE A 219 0.22 -14.10 -12.23
C PHE A 219 0.95 -15.43 -12.06
N ARG A 220 1.77 -15.84 -13.04
CA ARG A 220 2.69 -16.99 -12.92
C ARG A 220 3.92 -16.71 -12.05
N SER A 221 4.31 -15.44 -11.87
CA SER A 221 5.42 -15.02 -11.01
C SER A 221 4.93 -14.27 -9.78
N GLU A 222 4.97 -14.90 -8.61
CA GLU A 222 4.61 -14.25 -7.36
C GLU A 222 5.55 -13.10 -6.99
N ALA A 223 6.85 -13.27 -7.28
CA ALA A 223 7.86 -12.26 -7.03
C ALA A 223 7.60 -10.96 -7.80
N LEU A 224 7.18 -11.05 -9.06
CA LEU A 224 6.98 -9.88 -9.91
C LEU A 224 5.92 -8.92 -9.34
N LYS A 225 4.84 -9.46 -8.76
CA LYS A 225 3.80 -8.66 -8.09
C LYS A 225 4.34 -7.93 -6.87
N LEU A 226 5.17 -8.60 -6.08
CA LEU A 226 5.78 -8.04 -4.87
C LEU A 226 6.83 -6.98 -5.21
N VAL A 227 7.64 -7.21 -6.25
CA VAL A 227 8.60 -6.21 -6.74
C VAL A 227 7.87 -4.99 -7.29
N PHE A 228 6.88 -5.19 -8.16
CA PHE A 228 6.10 -4.09 -8.74
C PHE A 228 5.43 -3.24 -7.65
N SER A 229 4.73 -3.87 -6.72
CA SER A 229 4.03 -3.18 -5.64
C SER A 229 5.02 -2.46 -4.71
N TRP A 230 6.15 -3.08 -4.36
CA TRP A 230 7.18 -2.43 -3.57
C TRP A 230 7.71 -1.18 -4.28
N VAL A 231 8.11 -1.29 -5.55
CA VAL A 231 8.63 -0.16 -6.35
C VAL A 231 7.62 0.99 -6.38
N LEU A 232 6.35 0.70 -6.67
CA LEU A 232 5.31 1.73 -6.73
C LEU A 232 5.11 2.43 -5.38
N LEU A 233 5.04 1.67 -4.28
CA LEU A 233 4.78 2.19 -2.94
C LEU A 233 5.92 3.06 -2.38
N GLN A 234 7.13 2.96 -2.93
CA GLN A 234 8.24 3.84 -2.57
C GLN A 234 8.21 5.20 -3.30
N VAL A 235 7.50 5.31 -4.43
CA VAL A 235 7.55 6.49 -5.30
C VAL A 235 6.44 7.47 -4.93
N THR A 236 6.83 8.68 -4.53
CA THR A 236 5.89 9.74 -4.12
C THR A 236 5.96 10.96 -5.07
N ARG A 237 5.25 12.05 -4.74
CA ARG A 237 5.25 13.29 -5.54
C ARG A 237 6.64 13.93 -5.52
N PRO A 238 7.15 14.50 -6.64
CA PRO A 238 6.51 14.62 -7.96
C PRO A 238 6.81 13.47 -8.94
N ALA A 239 7.69 12.53 -8.58
CA ALA A 239 8.25 11.55 -9.51
C ALA A 239 7.27 10.48 -10.01
N LEU A 240 6.12 10.32 -9.35
CA LEU A 240 5.11 9.35 -9.77
C LEU A 240 4.42 9.73 -11.10
N GLN A 241 4.19 11.03 -11.34
CA GLN A 241 3.36 11.51 -12.45
C GLN A 241 3.88 11.08 -13.84
N PRO A 242 5.18 11.21 -14.18
CA PRO A 242 5.70 10.82 -15.50
C PRO A 242 5.55 9.31 -15.79
N HIS A 243 5.57 8.49 -14.74
CA HIS A 243 5.52 7.03 -14.85
C HIS A 243 4.10 6.46 -14.71
N LEU A 244 3.10 7.30 -14.43
CA LEU A 244 1.71 6.88 -14.26
C LEU A 244 1.14 6.03 -15.42
N PRO A 245 1.42 6.31 -16.71
CA PRO A 245 0.96 5.46 -17.82
C PRO A 245 1.47 4.02 -17.75
N ARG A 246 2.63 3.80 -17.12
CA ARG A 246 3.28 2.49 -16.98
C ARG A 246 2.85 1.75 -15.72
N LEU A 247 2.54 2.51 -14.66
CA LEU A 247 2.21 2.02 -13.32
C LEU A 247 0.71 1.75 -13.13
N LEU A 248 -0.17 2.53 -13.77
CA LEU A 248 -1.61 2.40 -13.60
C LEU A 248 -2.17 1.08 -14.15
N PRO A 249 -1.82 0.64 -15.38
CA PRO A 249 -2.40 -0.59 -15.94
C PRO A 249 -2.07 -1.86 -15.14
N PRO A 250 -0.81 -2.13 -14.70
CA PRO A 250 -0.52 -3.28 -13.85
C PRO A 250 -1.23 -3.20 -12.47
N SER A 251 -1.43 -2.00 -11.93
CA SER A 251 -2.19 -1.82 -10.68
C SER A 251 -3.66 -2.22 -10.84
N LEU A 252 -4.28 -1.88 -11.99
CA LEU A 252 -5.65 -2.28 -12.33
C LEU A 252 -5.74 -3.79 -12.60
N LEU A 253 -4.74 -4.36 -13.28
CA LEU A 253 -4.66 -5.79 -13.53
C LEU A 253 -4.66 -6.60 -12.22
N LEU A 254 -3.91 -6.14 -11.20
CA LEU A 254 -3.92 -6.74 -9.86
C LEU A 254 -5.31 -6.72 -9.21
N THR A 255 -6.09 -5.65 -9.41
CA THR A 255 -7.44 -5.56 -8.84
C THR A 255 -8.47 -6.50 -9.48
N ASP A 256 -8.28 -6.87 -10.74
CA ASP A 256 -9.19 -7.78 -11.46
C ASP A 256 -8.94 -9.27 -11.16
N HIS A 257 -7.92 -9.58 -10.35
CA HIS A 257 -7.57 -10.96 -10.03
C HIS A 257 -8.62 -11.63 -9.12
N TYR A 258 -8.70 -12.96 -9.15
CA TYR A 258 -9.67 -13.70 -8.33
C TYR A 258 -9.18 -13.94 -6.88
N ARG A 259 -7.86 -14.06 -6.68
CA ARG A 259 -7.24 -14.20 -5.35
C ARG A 259 -7.27 -12.89 -4.57
N PRO A 260 -7.72 -12.90 -3.31
CA PRO A 260 -7.95 -11.68 -2.56
C PRO A 260 -6.68 -10.93 -2.16
N GLU A 261 -5.56 -11.63 -1.97
CA GLU A 261 -4.28 -11.03 -1.62
C GLU A 261 -3.79 -10.10 -2.74
N ASN A 262 -3.94 -10.55 -4.00
CA ASN A 262 -3.60 -9.76 -5.17
C ASN A 262 -4.53 -8.54 -5.31
N CYS A 263 -5.84 -8.71 -5.04
CA CYS A 263 -6.79 -7.60 -5.07
C CYS A 263 -6.45 -6.54 -4.03
N ILE A 264 -6.15 -6.94 -2.79
CA ILE A 264 -5.74 -6.02 -1.71
C ILE A 264 -4.46 -5.27 -2.13
N LEU A 265 -3.48 -5.98 -2.69
CA LEU A 265 -2.24 -5.37 -3.16
C LEU A 265 -2.51 -4.35 -4.29
N GLY A 266 -3.37 -4.70 -5.25
CA GLY A 266 -3.81 -3.80 -6.32
C GLY A 266 -4.51 -2.55 -5.78
N VAL A 267 -5.45 -2.71 -4.83
CA VAL A 267 -6.15 -1.58 -4.21
C VAL A 267 -5.17 -0.68 -3.45
N ARG A 268 -4.19 -1.24 -2.73
CA ARG A 268 -3.13 -0.46 -2.07
C ARG A 268 -2.29 0.33 -3.07
N CYS A 269 -1.93 -0.29 -4.20
CA CYS A 269 -1.23 0.37 -5.29
C CYS A 269 -2.05 1.54 -5.87
N LEU A 270 -3.34 1.33 -6.14
CA LEU A 270 -4.24 2.37 -6.62
C LEU A 270 -4.44 3.49 -5.60
N HIS A 271 -4.59 3.15 -4.32
CA HIS A 271 -4.73 4.14 -3.24
C HIS A 271 -3.49 5.01 -3.12
N HIS A 272 -2.30 4.41 -3.19
CA HIS A 272 -1.03 5.14 -3.22
C HIS A 272 -0.96 6.10 -4.42
N ILE A 273 -1.37 5.66 -5.61
CA ILE A 273 -1.47 6.53 -6.79
C ILE A 273 -2.41 7.72 -6.54
N VAL A 274 -3.56 7.48 -5.91
CA VAL A 274 -4.53 8.53 -5.57
C VAL A 274 -3.93 9.56 -4.60
N LEU A 275 -3.23 9.10 -3.56
CA LEU A 275 -2.62 9.98 -2.55
C LEU A 275 -1.42 10.76 -3.10
N HIS A 276 -0.61 10.14 -3.96
CA HIS A 276 0.66 10.69 -4.44
C HIS A 276 0.64 11.17 -5.90
N THR A 277 -0.53 11.41 -6.49
CA THR A 277 -0.67 12.10 -7.79
C THR A 277 -1.54 13.34 -7.63
N ALA A 278 -1.19 14.46 -8.26
CA ALA A 278 -2.03 15.64 -8.18
C ALA A 278 -3.42 15.38 -8.78
N ALA A 279 -4.48 15.90 -8.17
CA ALA A 279 -5.84 15.64 -8.58
C ALA A 279 -6.12 16.07 -10.05
N ALA A 280 -5.44 17.11 -10.54
CA ALA A 280 -5.53 17.54 -11.93
C ALA A 280 -5.02 16.46 -12.89
N ASP A 281 -3.89 15.83 -12.59
CA ASP A 281 -3.25 14.81 -13.43
C ASP A 281 -4.04 13.49 -13.44
N LEU A 282 -4.72 13.14 -12.34
CA LEU A 282 -5.62 12.00 -12.32
C LEU A 282 -6.92 12.26 -13.09
N ARG A 283 -7.42 13.50 -13.08
CA ARG A 283 -8.60 13.86 -13.90
C ARG A 283 -8.26 13.92 -15.39
N GLN A 284 -7.02 14.27 -15.75
CA GLN A 284 -6.56 14.20 -17.13
C GLN A 284 -6.73 12.78 -17.68
N LEU A 285 -7.19 12.69 -18.93
CA LEU A 285 -7.44 11.42 -19.63
C LEU A 285 -8.43 10.49 -18.89
N ASN A 286 -9.28 11.03 -18.01
CA ASN A 286 -10.28 10.28 -17.24
C ASN A 286 -9.69 9.12 -16.40
N ARG A 287 -8.41 9.20 -15.99
CA ARG A 287 -7.77 8.13 -15.20
C ARG A 287 -8.44 7.92 -13.85
N ALA A 288 -8.85 8.99 -13.18
CA ALA A 288 -9.59 8.93 -11.93
C ALA A 288 -10.92 8.18 -12.07
N GLU A 289 -11.59 8.29 -13.22
CA GLU A 289 -12.84 7.58 -13.49
C GLU A 289 -12.62 6.08 -13.70
N VAL A 290 -11.54 5.71 -14.41
CA VAL A 290 -11.14 4.32 -14.57
C VAL A 290 -10.84 3.68 -13.22
N VAL A 291 -10.09 4.37 -12.35
CA VAL A 291 -9.81 3.91 -10.99
C VAL A 291 -11.10 3.79 -10.19
N TYR A 292 -12.02 4.75 -10.30
CA TYR A 292 -13.31 4.69 -9.60
C TYR A 292 -14.11 3.46 -10.00
N GLN A 293 -14.27 3.21 -11.29
CA GLN A 293 -15.05 2.07 -11.77
C GLN A 293 -14.44 0.73 -11.35
N ALA A 294 -13.10 0.61 -11.40
CA ALA A 294 -12.39 -0.58 -10.97
C ALA A 294 -12.57 -0.82 -9.46
N VAL A 295 -12.31 0.19 -8.65
CA VAL A 295 -12.39 0.10 -7.19
C VAL A 295 -13.83 -0.06 -6.70
N PHE A 296 -14.79 0.65 -7.30
CA PHE A 296 -16.22 0.54 -6.95
C PHE A 296 -16.76 -0.86 -7.22
N ARG A 297 -16.33 -1.53 -8.31
CA ARG A 297 -16.74 -2.91 -8.61
C ARG A 297 -16.32 -3.89 -7.50
N LEU A 298 -15.20 -3.64 -6.82
CA LEU A 298 -14.73 -4.50 -5.74
C LEU A 298 -15.59 -4.42 -4.48
N LEU A 299 -16.43 -3.39 -4.33
CA LEU A 299 -17.38 -3.30 -3.21
C LEU A 299 -18.40 -4.45 -3.20
N TYR A 300 -18.68 -5.06 -4.36
CA TYR A 300 -19.56 -6.21 -4.48
C TYR A 300 -18.95 -7.51 -3.94
N ASN A 301 -17.69 -7.48 -3.51
CA ASN A 301 -17.04 -8.62 -2.87
C ASN A 301 -17.45 -8.72 -1.38
N ASN A 302 -17.65 -9.94 -0.88
CA ASN A 302 -18.10 -10.23 0.48
C ASN A 302 -16.93 -10.48 1.45
N GLN A 303 -15.75 -9.96 1.14
CA GLN A 303 -14.53 -10.18 1.92
C GLN A 303 -14.13 -8.91 2.70
N PRO A 304 -14.00 -9.01 4.03
CA PRO A 304 -13.85 -7.85 4.91
C PRO A 304 -12.58 -7.04 4.60
N GLN A 305 -11.44 -7.70 4.43
CA GLN A 305 -10.17 -7.03 4.17
C GLN A 305 -10.17 -6.24 2.85
N ILE A 306 -10.82 -6.78 1.81
CA ILE A 306 -10.97 -6.08 0.53
C ILE A 306 -11.89 -4.87 0.72
N THR A 307 -13.07 -5.05 1.28
CA THR A 307 -14.05 -3.97 1.48
C THR A 307 -13.46 -2.81 2.28
N GLN A 308 -12.66 -3.10 3.32
CA GLN A 308 -11.97 -2.08 4.11
C GLN A 308 -10.96 -1.27 3.27
N CYS A 309 -10.12 -1.96 2.49
CA CYS A 309 -9.14 -1.31 1.60
C CYS A 309 -9.84 -0.49 0.49
N VAL A 310 -10.94 -1.02 -0.05
CA VAL A 310 -11.71 -0.38 -1.11
C VAL A 310 -12.40 0.88 -0.60
N LEU A 311 -13.06 0.82 0.57
CA LEU A 311 -13.73 1.98 1.15
C LEU A 311 -12.73 3.08 1.49
N SER A 312 -11.58 2.76 2.08
CA SER A 312 -10.52 3.76 2.34
C SER A 312 -9.99 4.41 1.06
N CYS A 313 -9.72 3.62 0.02
CA CYS A 313 -9.30 4.14 -1.28
C CYS A 313 -10.38 5.02 -1.94
N LEU A 314 -11.64 4.59 -1.93
CA LEU A 314 -12.77 5.37 -2.47
C LEU A 314 -12.92 6.70 -1.76
N MET A 315 -12.72 6.73 -0.44
CA MET A 315 -12.79 7.98 0.29
C MET A 315 -11.78 8.98 -0.28
N ASP A 316 -10.50 8.66 -0.40
CA ASP A 316 -9.55 9.64 -0.91
C ASP A 316 -9.75 9.94 -2.41
N LEU A 317 -10.18 8.95 -3.20
CA LEU A 317 -10.48 9.12 -4.62
C LEU A 317 -11.68 10.02 -4.88
N LEU A 318 -12.73 9.96 -4.05
CA LEU A 318 -13.91 10.81 -4.20
C LEU A 318 -13.56 12.30 -4.07
N LEU A 319 -12.57 12.65 -3.24
CA LEU A 319 -12.06 14.02 -3.12
C LEU A 319 -11.30 14.47 -4.39
N VAL A 320 -10.73 13.52 -5.13
CA VAL A 320 -10.14 13.77 -6.45
C VAL A 320 -11.25 13.91 -7.50
N LEU A 321 -12.33 13.15 -7.46
CA LEU A 321 -13.36 13.21 -8.51
C LEU A 321 -14.28 14.42 -8.40
N GLU A 322 -14.71 14.74 -7.18
CA GLU A 322 -15.73 15.74 -6.92
C GLU A 322 -15.37 16.59 -5.71
N LYS A 323 -15.77 17.87 -5.72
CA LYS A 323 -15.79 18.64 -4.48
C LYS A 323 -16.88 18.08 -3.59
N SER A 324 -16.58 17.90 -2.30
CA SER A 324 -17.56 17.38 -1.36
C SER A 324 -18.81 18.27 -1.35
N PRO A 325 -20.03 17.69 -1.41
CA PRO A 325 -21.26 18.47 -1.44
C PRO A 325 -21.48 19.32 -0.18
N SER A 326 -20.81 19.01 0.94
CA SER A 326 -20.80 19.87 2.14
C SER A 326 -19.95 21.14 1.99
N SER A 327 -18.98 21.14 1.06
CA SER A 327 -18.08 22.28 0.76
C SER A 327 -18.53 23.11 -0.46
N ALA A 328 -19.66 22.75 -1.08
CA ALA A 328 -20.17 23.45 -2.24
C ALA A 328 -20.62 24.87 -1.84
N ASP A 329 -19.81 25.86 -2.20
CA ASP A 329 -20.10 27.27 -2.02
C ASP A 329 -21.44 27.60 -2.72
N PRO A 330 -22.47 28.06 -1.99
CA PRO A 330 -23.77 28.38 -2.58
C PRO A 330 -23.65 29.42 -3.71
N SER A 331 -22.59 30.23 -3.72
CA SER A 331 -22.33 31.28 -4.71
C SER A 331 -21.85 30.79 -6.09
N LEU A 332 -21.15 29.65 -6.16
CA LEU A 332 -20.64 29.08 -7.42
C LEU A 332 -21.63 28.10 -8.07
N SER A 333 -22.68 27.71 -7.35
CA SER A 333 -23.74 26.81 -7.83
C SER A 333 -24.83 27.51 -8.67
N CYS A 334 -24.73 28.83 -8.83
CA CYS A 334 -25.73 29.67 -9.50
C CYS A 334 -25.43 29.97 -10.98
N ALA A 335 -24.31 29.52 -11.53
CA ALA A 335 -23.89 29.79 -12.91
C ALA A 335 -24.24 28.67 -13.92
N GLY A 336 -25.13 27.73 -13.55
CA GLY A 336 -25.61 26.68 -14.44
C GLY A 336 -27.14 26.53 -14.39
N PRO A 337 -27.79 26.03 -15.45
CA PRO A 337 -29.24 25.86 -15.49
C PRO A 337 -29.75 25.03 -14.29
N PRO A 338 -31.01 25.20 -13.86
CA PRO A 338 -31.60 24.55 -12.67
C PRO A 338 -31.66 23.00 -12.72
N HIS A 339 -31.10 22.38 -13.76
CA HIS A 339 -30.98 20.94 -13.94
C HIS A 339 -29.81 20.30 -13.17
N TYR A 340 -28.80 21.07 -12.71
CA TYR A 340 -27.63 20.50 -12.02
C TYR A 340 -27.87 20.10 -10.55
N ARG A 341 -28.99 20.51 -9.92
CA ARG A 341 -29.34 20.12 -8.54
C ARG A 341 -29.83 18.67 -8.38
N ARG A 342 -30.07 17.95 -9.50
CA ARG A 342 -30.69 16.62 -9.52
C ARG A 342 -29.75 15.48 -9.90
N VAL A 343 -28.47 15.76 -10.15
CA VAL A 343 -27.53 14.69 -10.50
C VAL A 343 -27.07 14.02 -9.20
N THR A 344 -27.19 12.69 -9.15
CA THR A 344 -26.64 11.87 -8.06
C THR A 344 -25.11 11.97 -8.10
N SER A 345 -24.50 12.33 -6.97
CA SER A 345 -23.04 12.40 -6.84
C SER A 345 -22.47 10.98 -6.70
N ARG A 346 -21.20 10.75 -7.07
CA ARG A 346 -20.51 9.48 -6.77
C ARG A 346 -20.48 9.19 -5.26
N HIS A 347 -20.51 10.23 -4.42
CA HIS A 347 -20.69 10.08 -2.97
C HIS A 347 -22.03 9.43 -2.63
N ASP A 348 -23.11 9.81 -3.32
CA ASP A 348 -24.44 9.21 -3.14
C ASP A 348 -24.44 7.74 -3.58
N ASP A 349 -23.69 7.38 -4.62
CA ASP A 349 -23.61 5.99 -5.10
C ASP A 349 -22.90 5.09 -4.10
N VAL A 350 -21.77 5.53 -3.54
CA VAL A 350 -21.06 4.80 -2.48
C VAL A 350 -21.90 4.71 -1.21
N LEU A 351 -22.51 5.80 -0.76
CA LEU A 351 -23.39 5.79 0.42
C LEU A 351 -24.61 4.88 0.21
N ARG A 352 -25.24 4.94 -0.97
CA ARG A 352 -26.36 4.06 -1.33
C ARG A 352 -25.94 2.60 -1.28
N PHE A 353 -24.78 2.28 -1.85
CA PHE A 353 -24.25 0.92 -1.84
C PHE A 353 -24.03 0.42 -0.40
N VAL A 354 -23.25 1.17 0.39
CA VAL A 354 -22.92 0.81 1.78
C VAL A 354 -24.20 0.59 2.59
N LEU A 355 -25.15 1.53 2.55
CA LEU A 355 -26.42 1.41 3.27
C LEU A 355 -27.24 0.19 2.81
N THR A 356 -27.18 -0.18 1.52
CA THR A 356 -27.88 -1.35 1.00
C THR A 356 -27.27 -2.65 1.53
N GLN A 357 -25.93 -2.73 1.55
CA GLN A 357 -25.25 -3.90 2.13
C GLN A 357 -25.51 -4.00 3.63
N MET A 358 -25.48 -2.87 4.34
CA MET A 358 -25.71 -2.85 5.78
C MET A 358 -27.08 -3.42 6.19
N GLU A 359 -28.16 -3.20 5.41
CA GLU A 359 -29.52 -3.70 5.74
C GLU A 359 -29.58 -5.24 5.86
N ALA A 360 -28.76 -5.98 5.10
CA ALA A 360 -28.79 -7.45 5.05
C ALA A 360 -27.50 -8.12 5.60
N GLU A 361 -26.52 -7.33 6.02
CA GLU A 361 -25.22 -7.86 6.48
C GLU A 361 -25.34 -8.52 7.85
N HIS A 362 -24.82 -9.74 7.96
CA HIS A 362 -24.83 -10.55 9.17
C HIS A 362 -23.42 -10.89 9.66
N LYS A 363 -22.38 -10.76 8.82
CA LYS A 363 -21.00 -10.98 9.23
C LYS A 363 -20.52 -9.81 10.07
N LEU A 364 -20.19 -10.07 11.34
CA LEU A 364 -19.77 -9.02 12.29
C LEU A 364 -18.58 -8.20 11.81
N GLU A 365 -17.61 -8.83 11.13
CA GLU A 365 -16.44 -8.12 10.57
C GLU A 365 -16.83 -7.08 9.52
N LEU A 366 -17.73 -7.43 8.59
CA LEU A 366 -18.23 -6.50 7.58
C LEU A 366 -19.09 -5.40 8.19
N ARG A 367 -19.92 -5.74 9.20
CA ARG A 367 -20.70 -4.74 9.95
C ARG A 367 -19.80 -3.68 10.56
N ARG A 368 -18.70 -4.09 11.20
CA ARG A 368 -17.71 -3.17 11.77
C ARG A 368 -17.11 -2.25 10.71
N ILE A 369 -16.74 -2.81 9.55
CA ILE A 369 -16.16 -2.06 8.45
C ILE A 369 -17.14 -1.03 7.89
N TYR A 370 -18.37 -1.44 7.60
CA TYR A 370 -19.39 -0.52 7.09
C TYR A 370 -19.77 0.54 8.12
N ALA A 371 -19.93 0.16 9.39
CA ALA A 371 -20.22 1.10 10.47
C ALA A 371 -19.09 2.13 10.61
N ALA A 372 -17.82 1.72 10.56
CA ALA A 372 -16.67 2.63 10.61
C ALA A 372 -16.57 3.56 9.40
N ALA A 373 -17.01 3.12 8.22
CA ALA A 373 -17.03 3.95 7.02
C ALA A 373 -18.19 4.96 6.98
N LEU A 374 -19.24 4.74 7.77
CA LEU A 374 -20.49 5.50 7.67
C LEU A 374 -20.38 6.96 8.16
N PRO A 375 -19.77 7.29 9.33
CA PRO A 375 -19.62 8.68 9.77
C PRO A 375 -18.91 9.58 8.75
N PRO A 376 -17.72 9.22 8.20
CA PRO A 376 -17.05 10.10 7.25
C PRO A 376 -17.80 10.20 5.91
N LEU A 377 -18.57 9.19 5.50
CA LEU A 377 -19.45 9.28 4.33
C LEU A 377 -20.59 10.28 4.56
N VAL A 378 -21.23 10.25 5.74
CA VAL A 378 -22.27 11.20 6.12
C VAL A 378 -21.73 12.63 6.17
N ASP A 379 -20.56 12.84 6.78
CA ASP A 379 -19.92 14.16 6.85
C ASP A 379 -19.64 14.74 5.46
N ARG A 380 -19.24 13.89 4.50
CA ARG A 380 -18.96 14.31 3.13
C ARG A 380 -20.22 14.55 2.30
N CYS A 381 -21.26 13.74 2.48
CA CYS A 381 -22.54 13.95 1.81
C CYS A 381 -23.26 15.20 2.35
N GLY A 382 -23.06 15.57 3.62
CA GLY A 382 -23.71 16.71 4.25
C GLY A 382 -25.23 16.64 4.15
N ILE A 383 -25.89 17.73 3.72
CA ILE A 383 -27.35 17.79 3.61
C ILE A 383 -27.91 16.76 2.60
N ALA A 384 -27.09 16.30 1.63
CA ALA A 384 -27.53 15.31 0.63
C ALA A 384 -27.89 13.95 1.26
N VAL A 385 -27.41 13.66 2.48
CA VAL A 385 -27.79 12.46 3.26
C VAL A 385 -29.30 12.34 3.44
N CYS A 386 -30.04 13.46 3.41
CA CYS A 386 -31.51 13.46 3.41
C CYS A 386 -32.13 12.54 2.33
N ARG A 387 -31.46 12.35 1.18
CA ARG A 387 -31.90 11.43 0.10
C ARG A 387 -31.96 9.97 0.55
N HIS A 388 -31.17 9.62 1.56
CA HIS A 388 -30.99 8.26 2.08
C HIS A 388 -31.60 8.07 3.48
N MET A 389 -32.27 9.09 4.04
CA MET A 389 -32.73 9.13 5.43
C MET A 389 -33.55 7.90 5.84
N LYS A 390 -34.50 7.46 5.00
CA LYS A 390 -35.35 6.29 5.29
C LYS A 390 -34.54 5.01 5.48
N ARG A 391 -33.53 4.77 4.65
CA ARG A 391 -32.66 3.59 4.73
C ARG A 391 -31.65 3.74 5.87
N LEU A 392 -31.07 4.93 6.01
CA LEU A 392 -30.15 5.25 7.10
C LEU A 392 -30.80 5.03 8.47
N GLN A 393 -32.05 5.45 8.66
CA GLN A 393 -32.79 5.21 9.90
C GLN A 393 -32.92 3.70 10.21
N ARG A 394 -33.26 2.86 9.21
CA ARG A 394 -33.35 1.40 9.43
C ARG A 394 -32.01 0.80 9.81
N VAL A 395 -30.94 1.21 9.14
CA VAL A 395 -29.58 0.77 9.44
C VAL A 395 -29.19 1.18 10.85
N ILE A 396 -29.44 2.43 11.26
CA ILE A 396 -29.17 2.91 12.61
C ILE A 396 -29.90 2.05 13.64
N LEU A 397 -31.21 1.83 13.48
CA LEU A 397 -31.99 1.02 14.42
C LEU A 397 -31.43 -0.41 14.52
N GLY A 398 -31.18 -1.08 13.39
CA GLY A 398 -30.70 -2.46 13.38
C GLY A 398 -29.27 -2.64 13.91
N TYR A 399 -28.40 -1.64 13.74
CA TYR A 399 -27.00 -1.72 14.22
C TYR A 399 -26.85 -1.35 15.69
N LEU A 400 -27.74 -0.52 16.25
CA LEU A 400 -27.73 -0.22 17.68
C LEU A 400 -28.21 -1.43 18.52
N GLU A 401 -29.14 -2.23 17.99
CA GLU A 401 -29.66 -3.40 18.70
C GLU A 401 -28.61 -4.52 18.87
N LEU A 402 -27.73 -4.72 17.90
CA LEU A 402 -26.84 -5.88 17.86
C LEU A 402 -25.46 -5.56 18.46
N SER A 403 -25.02 -6.38 19.41
CA SER A 403 -23.73 -6.26 20.10
C SER A 403 -22.60 -6.87 19.27
N ASP A 404 -21.44 -6.22 19.25
CA ASP A 404 -20.23 -6.70 18.59
C ASP A 404 -18.98 -6.66 19.50
N PRO A 405 -18.92 -7.49 20.56
CA PRO A 405 -17.82 -7.50 21.52
C PRO A 405 -16.49 -7.95 20.86
N PRO A 406 -15.32 -7.53 21.38
CA PRO A 406 -15.11 -6.78 22.63
C PRO A 406 -15.11 -5.25 22.49
N HIS A 407 -15.16 -4.72 21.26
CA HIS A 407 -14.96 -3.29 21.01
C HIS A 407 -16.25 -2.50 20.74
N GLU A 408 -17.39 -3.17 20.52
CA GLU A 408 -18.68 -2.54 20.20
C GLU A 408 -18.57 -1.47 19.10
N THR A 409 -17.66 -1.70 18.15
CA THR A 409 -17.29 -0.72 17.13
C THR A 409 -18.49 -0.36 16.27
N SER A 410 -19.35 -1.34 15.99
CA SER A 410 -20.54 -1.11 15.16
C SER A 410 -21.52 -0.16 15.84
N ARG A 411 -21.81 -0.37 17.13
CA ARG A 411 -22.71 0.50 17.90
C ARG A 411 -22.15 1.91 18.08
N VAL A 412 -20.87 2.03 18.45
CA VAL A 412 -20.20 3.33 18.63
C VAL A 412 -20.22 4.15 17.33
N GLN A 413 -19.81 3.55 16.20
CA GLN A 413 -19.78 4.29 14.93
C GLN A 413 -21.19 4.58 14.40
N THR A 414 -22.18 3.74 14.72
CA THR A 414 -23.58 4.01 14.39
C THR A 414 -24.13 5.19 15.20
N LEU A 415 -23.84 5.29 16.50
CA LEU A 415 -24.18 6.48 17.31
C LEU A 415 -23.50 7.75 16.79
N ARG A 416 -22.22 7.67 16.42
CA ARG A 416 -21.51 8.80 15.78
C ARG A 416 -22.20 9.21 14.48
N THR A 417 -22.59 8.24 13.65
CA THR A 417 -23.34 8.49 12.41
C THR A 417 -24.67 9.19 12.70
N LEU A 418 -25.43 8.73 13.70
CA LEU A 418 -26.67 9.35 14.13
C LEU A 418 -26.42 10.82 14.53
N ASN A 419 -25.42 11.07 15.40
CA ASN A 419 -25.05 12.42 15.83
C ASN A 419 -24.74 13.35 14.65
N ARG A 420 -23.91 12.90 13.70
CA ARG A 420 -23.59 13.66 12.49
C ARG A 420 -24.81 13.92 11.61
N THR A 421 -25.68 12.92 11.48
CA THR A 421 -26.91 13.03 10.68
C THR A 421 -27.88 14.03 11.28
N LEU A 422 -28.08 14.00 12.60
CA LEU A 422 -28.94 14.95 13.30
C LEU A 422 -28.40 16.38 13.17
N GLN A 423 -27.08 16.58 13.30
CA GLN A 423 -26.45 17.89 13.13
C GLN A 423 -26.59 18.45 11.71
N THR A 424 -26.47 17.60 10.68
CA THR A 424 -26.43 18.03 9.28
C THR A 424 -27.81 18.10 8.60
N ALA A 425 -28.73 17.21 8.96
CA ALA A 425 -30.03 17.04 8.30
C ALA A 425 -31.23 17.50 9.15
N TRP A 426 -30.95 18.18 10.25
CA TRP A 426 -31.88 18.59 11.31
C TRP A 426 -33.34 18.92 10.90
N PRO A 427 -33.63 19.92 10.05
CA PRO A 427 -35.03 20.29 9.79
C PRO A 427 -35.80 19.25 8.97
N ARG A 428 -35.13 18.20 8.47
CA ARG A 428 -35.70 17.15 7.63
C ARG A 428 -35.79 15.78 8.30
N VAL A 429 -35.32 15.65 9.53
CA VAL A 429 -35.58 14.45 10.33
C VAL A 429 -37.09 14.43 10.59
N GLU A 430 -37.81 13.46 10.02
CA GLU A 430 -39.27 13.41 10.10
C GLU A 430 -39.70 13.46 11.58
N LYS A 431 -40.70 14.30 11.90
CA LYS A 431 -41.22 14.50 13.26
C LYS A 431 -41.67 13.22 13.99
N ARG A 432 -41.76 12.08 13.29
CA ARG A 432 -42.13 10.76 13.83
C ARG A 432 -40.94 9.81 14.02
N SER A 433 -39.79 10.10 13.42
CA SER A 433 -38.62 9.21 13.45
C SER A 433 -37.82 9.30 14.75
N TRP A 434 -37.82 10.45 15.42
CA TRP A 434 -37.05 10.65 16.65
C TRP A 434 -37.51 9.76 17.81
N GLU A 435 -38.80 9.40 17.91
CA GLU A 435 -39.31 8.51 18.97
C GLU A 435 -38.71 7.11 18.88
N GLN A 436 -38.63 6.55 17.66
CA GLN A 436 -38.06 5.23 17.43
C GLN A 436 -36.57 5.23 17.74
N ILE A 437 -35.86 6.28 17.32
CA ILE A 437 -34.43 6.44 17.58
C ILE A 437 -34.19 6.61 19.09
N LEU A 438 -34.98 7.43 19.78
CA LEU A 438 -34.88 7.62 21.22
C LEU A 438 -35.07 6.28 21.96
N ARG A 439 -36.10 5.50 21.61
CA ARG A 439 -36.33 4.18 22.21
C ARG A 439 -35.14 3.23 21.97
N ALA A 440 -34.56 3.23 20.77
CA ALA A 440 -33.39 2.41 20.47
C ALA A 440 -32.16 2.83 21.29
N VAL A 441 -31.90 4.13 21.45
CA VAL A 441 -30.79 4.63 22.29
C VAL A 441 -31.01 4.31 23.76
N LEU A 442 -32.22 4.46 24.28
CA LEU A 442 -32.55 4.10 25.68
C LEU A 442 -32.40 2.59 25.92
N ARG A 443 -32.84 1.77 24.97
CA ARG A 443 -32.66 0.31 25.04
C ARG A 443 -31.19 -0.06 25.06
N LEU A 444 -30.39 0.54 24.17
CA LEU A 444 -28.94 0.36 24.13
C LEU A 444 -28.29 0.70 25.48
N LEU A 445 -28.68 1.82 26.10
CA LEU A 445 -28.15 2.22 27.42
C LEU A 445 -28.46 1.17 28.50
N VAL A 446 -29.67 0.61 28.51
CA VAL A 446 -30.04 -0.46 29.45
C VAL A 446 -29.22 -1.72 29.18
N ASP A 447 -29.12 -2.14 27.92
CA ASP A 447 -28.39 -3.35 27.51
C ASP A 447 -26.90 -3.25 27.91
N VAL A 448 -26.24 -2.12 27.58
CA VAL A 448 -24.83 -1.87 27.90
C VAL A 448 -24.59 -1.69 29.40
N SER A 449 -25.55 -1.12 30.14
CA SER A 449 -25.41 -1.02 31.60
C SER A 449 -25.47 -2.37 32.32
N SER A 450 -26.15 -3.34 31.69
CA SER A 450 -26.33 -4.70 32.22
C SER A 450 -25.19 -5.64 31.87
N ASP A 451 -24.35 -5.27 30.90
CA ASP A 451 -23.19 -6.05 30.46
C ASP A 451 -22.00 -5.81 31.39
N LEU A 452 -21.59 -6.87 32.11
CA LEU A 452 -20.47 -6.84 33.06
C LEU A 452 -19.13 -7.16 32.39
N ASP A 453 -19.15 -7.80 31.22
CA ASP A 453 -17.96 -8.27 30.53
C ASP A 453 -17.40 -7.20 29.58
N LEU A 454 -18.17 -6.14 29.33
CA LEU A 454 -17.77 -5.03 28.48
C LEU A 454 -16.73 -4.12 29.15
N ASN A 455 -15.68 -3.79 28.40
CA ASN A 455 -14.63 -2.86 28.84
C ASN A 455 -15.21 -1.51 29.28
N ALA A 456 -14.81 -1.03 30.46
CA ALA A 456 -15.29 0.23 31.03
C ALA A 456 -15.09 1.45 30.11
N SER A 457 -13.98 1.50 29.37
CA SER A 457 -13.72 2.59 28.42
C SER A 457 -14.70 2.61 27.24
N VAL A 458 -15.05 1.42 26.72
CA VAL A 458 -16.01 1.27 25.61
C VAL A 458 -17.41 1.60 26.09
N LYS A 459 -17.76 1.13 27.30
CA LYS A 459 -19.02 1.47 27.97
C LYS A 459 -19.17 2.99 28.13
N GLN A 460 -18.15 3.66 28.64
CA GLN A 460 -18.16 5.12 28.76
C GLN A 460 -18.33 5.83 27.41
N GLU A 461 -17.63 5.38 26.37
CA GLU A 461 -17.76 5.96 25.03
C GLU A 461 -19.19 5.83 24.46
N ILE A 462 -19.83 4.68 24.64
CA ILE A 462 -21.24 4.48 24.23
C ILE A 462 -22.16 5.42 25.01
N PHE A 463 -21.94 5.58 26.32
CA PHE A 463 -22.72 6.50 27.15
C PHE A 463 -22.57 7.95 26.67
N ASP A 464 -21.35 8.41 26.42
CA ASP A 464 -21.07 9.77 25.95
C ASP A 464 -21.74 10.05 24.59
N GLN A 465 -21.63 9.11 23.64
CA GLN A 465 -22.25 9.25 22.32
C GLN A 465 -23.79 9.17 22.37
N SER A 466 -24.33 8.38 23.29
CA SER A 466 -25.78 8.29 23.54
C SER A 466 -26.32 9.57 24.17
N ALA A 467 -25.61 10.14 25.15
CA ALA A 467 -25.96 11.42 25.75
C ALA A 467 -25.98 12.54 24.70
N ALA A 468 -24.98 12.58 23.82
CA ALA A 468 -24.96 13.51 22.69
C ALA A 468 -26.16 13.30 21.74
N SER A 469 -26.50 12.05 21.44
CA SER A 469 -27.66 11.70 20.59
C SER A 469 -28.96 12.21 21.21
N ILE A 470 -29.17 12.00 22.50
CA ILE A 470 -30.38 12.43 23.21
C ILE A 470 -30.49 13.97 23.22
N ARG A 471 -29.41 14.70 23.48
CA ARG A 471 -29.39 16.18 23.41
C ARG A 471 -29.77 16.70 22.03
N LEU A 472 -29.24 16.07 20.98
CA LEU A 472 -29.58 16.42 19.61
C LEU A 472 -31.04 16.07 19.30
N LEU A 473 -31.54 14.91 19.71
CA LEU A 473 -32.95 14.55 19.52
C LEU A 473 -33.90 15.50 20.27
N ASP A 474 -33.52 15.97 21.46
CA ASP A 474 -34.33 16.91 22.23
C ASP A 474 -34.50 18.24 21.52
N ALA A 475 -33.40 18.79 21.02
CA ALA A 475 -33.51 19.98 20.22
C ALA A 475 -34.32 19.70 18.91
N CYS A 476 -34.32 18.48 18.34
CA CYS A 476 -35.05 18.16 17.08
C CYS A 476 -36.55 18.27 17.27
N SER A 477 -36.97 18.02 18.50
CA SER A 477 -38.33 17.70 18.89
C SER A 477 -38.98 18.84 19.67
N ASP A 478 -38.43 20.05 19.61
CA ASP A 478 -38.88 21.22 20.36
C ASP A 478 -38.95 20.95 21.88
N LYS A 479 -37.93 20.29 22.44
CA LYS A 479 -37.79 19.94 23.87
C LYS A 479 -38.77 18.89 24.41
N ARG A 480 -39.41 18.12 23.53
CA ARG A 480 -40.35 17.06 23.94
C ARG A 480 -39.66 15.86 24.59
N VAL A 481 -38.40 15.59 24.21
CA VAL A 481 -37.64 14.46 24.79
C VAL A 481 -37.41 14.70 26.27
N GLN A 482 -37.01 15.91 26.68
CA GLN A 482 -36.85 16.28 28.09
C GLN A 482 -38.11 15.99 28.91
N CYS A 483 -39.29 16.39 28.42
CA CYS A 483 -40.56 16.12 29.10
C CYS A 483 -40.84 14.62 29.30
N LEU A 484 -40.43 13.76 28.36
CA LEU A 484 -40.59 12.31 28.47
C LEU A 484 -39.56 11.70 29.41
N LEU A 485 -38.31 12.19 29.41
CA LEU A 485 -37.25 11.68 30.27
C LEU A 485 -37.52 11.96 31.76
N LEU A 486 -38.19 13.08 32.08
CA LEU A 486 -38.63 13.38 33.46
C LEU A 486 -39.66 12.38 34.01
N GLN A 487 -40.30 11.58 33.14
CA GLN A 487 -41.27 10.56 33.54
C GLN A 487 -40.64 9.18 33.78
N VAL A 488 -39.31 9.05 33.61
CA VAL A 488 -38.61 7.77 33.78
C VAL A 488 -38.53 7.40 35.27
N ASP A 489 -39.15 6.28 35.63
CA ASP A 489 -39.12 5.76 36.99
C ASP A 489 -37.72 5.26 37.38
N SER A 490 -37.19 5.77 38.50
CA SER A 490 -35.87 5.41 39.04
C SER A 490 -35.74 3.93 39.45
N ARG A 491 -36.85 3.19 39.51
CA ARG A 491 -36.89 1.77 39.88
C ARG A 491 -36.49 0.82 38.74
N HIS A 492 -36.49 1.30 37.50
CA HIS A 492 -36.29 0.48 36.30
C HIS A 492 -34.98 0.74 35.56
N CYS A 493 -34.10 1.59 36.10
CA CYS A 493 -32.84 1.97 35.47
C CYS A 493 -31.66 1.79 36.42
N SER A 494 -30.51 1.41 35.88
CA SER A 494 -29.25 1.37 36.62
C SER A 494 -28.83 2.80 37.03
N PRO A 495 -28.05 2.96 38.12
CA PRO A 495 -27.65 4.27 38.61
C PRO A 495 -26.85 5.06 37.56
N GLU A 496 -26.04 4.37 36.74
CA GLU A 496 -25.27 4.96 35.65
C GLU A 496 -26.18 5.57 34.57
N VAL A 497 -27.23 4.84 34.15
CA VAL A 497 -28.18 5.33 33.15
C VAL A 497 -28.97 6.51 33.71
N LEU A 498 -29.41 6.44 34.97
CA LEU A 498 -30.09 7.57 35.62
C LEU A 498 -29.19 8.80 35.67
N GLN A 499 -27.92 8.67 36.08
CA GLN A 499 -26.98 9.80 36.09
C GLN A 499 -26.84 10.43 34.70
N LEU A 500 -26.74 9.61 33.65
CA LEU A 500 -26.69 10.11 32.27
C LEU A 500 -27.96 10.88 31.91
N LEU A 501 -29.14 10.32 32.17
CA LEU A 501 -30.41 10.97 31.83
C LEU A 501 -30.55 12.33 32.54
N HIS A 502 -30.19 12.42 33.83
CA HIS A 502 -30.18 13.68 34.57
C HIS A 502 -29.18 14.71 34.01
N SER A 503 -28.10 14.26 33.35
CA SER A 503 -27.11 15.17 32.72
C SER A 503 -27.54 15.72 31.35
N VAL A 504 -28.66 15.22 30.80
CA VAL A 504 -29.17 15.56 29.47
C VAL A 504 -30.53 16.27 29.54
N THR A 505 -31.29 16.05 30.61
CA THR A 505 -32.43 16.88 31.02
C THR A 505 -31.98 18.20 31.60
#